data_AF-A0A3C1L2C3-F1
#
_entry.id   AF-A0A3C1L2C3-F1
#
_cell.length_a   1.000
_cell.length_b   1.000
_cell.length_c   1.000
_cell.angle_alpha   90.00
_cell.angle_beta   90.00
_cell.angle_gamma   90.00
#
_symmetry.space_group_name_H-M   'P 1'
#
loop_
_entity.id
_entity.type
_entity.pdbx_description
1 polymer ?
#
loop_
_entity_poly.entity_id
_entity_poly.type
_entity_poly.pdbx_seq_one_letter_code
_entity_poly.pdbx_strand_id
1 'polypeptide(L)' 'MAFTAKDVQALRQATGAGMMDAKKALEANDGDAEAAKQWLREKGLAASAKR' A
#
# COMPACT_ATOMS: atom_id res chain seq x y z
N MET A 1 13.38 7.48 8.23
CA MET A 1 12.01 7.41 7.68
C MET A 1 12.14 7.11 6.20
N ALA A 2 11.84 5.88 5.77
CA ALA A 2 12.02 5.47 4.38
C ALA A 2 10.93 6.02 3.44
N PHE A 3 9.85 6.57 3.99
CA PHE A 3 8.76 7.23 3.27
C PHE A 3 8.15 8.34 4.13
N THR A 4 7.39 9.24 3.50
CA THR A 4 6.71 10.38 4.12
C THR A 4 5.20 10.21 4.13
N ALA A 5 4.49 11.05 4.89
CA ALA A 5 3.02 11.09 4.86
C ALA A 5 2.46 11.41 3.47
N LYS A 6 3.19 12.18 2.65
CA LYS A 6 2.82 12.44 1.25
C LYS A 6 2.90 11.19 0.40
N ASP A 7 3.90 10.33 0.64
CA ASP A 7 4.05 9.06 -0.09
C ASP A 7 2.92 8.10 0.24
N VAL A 8 2.52 8.02 1.52
CA VAL A 8 1.33 7.25 1.94
C VAL A 8 0.08 7.77 1.24
N GLN A 9 -0.09 9.09 1.18
CA GLN A 9 -1.24 9.71 0.52
C GLN A 9 -1.21 9.49 -1.01
N ALA A 10 -0.05 9.55 -1.64
CA ALA A 10 0.15 9.30 -3.07
C ALA A 10 -0.16 7.84 -3.42
N LEU A 11 0.36 6.89 -2.63
CA LEU A 11 0.10 5.47 -2.82
C LEU A 11 -1.39 5.15 -2.64
N ARG A 12 -2.05 5.72 -1.63
CA ARG A 12 -3.50 5.61 -1.45
C ARG A 12 -4.26 6.12 -2.66
N GLN A 13 -3.89 7.28 -3.22
CA GLN A 13 -4.57 7.83 -4.40
C GLN A 13 -4.34 6.96 -5.65
N ALA A 14 -3.14 6.39 -5.81
CA ALA A 14 -2.81 5.54 -6.94
C ALA A 14 -3.48 4.15 -6.88
N THR A 15 -3.67 3.59 -5.69
CA THR A 15 -4.17 2.22 -5.50
C THR A 15 -5.64 2.15 -5.06
N GLY A 16 -6.18 3.24 -4.52
CA GLY A 16 -7.48 3.27 -3.86
C GLY A 16 -7.51 2.57 -2.49
N ALA A 17 -6.38 2.10 -1.97
CA ALA A 17 -6.31 1.39 -0.69
C ALA A 17 -6.58 2.30 0.51
N GLY A 18 -6.97 1.70 1.65
CA GLY A 18 -7.12 2.44 2.91
C GLY A 18 -5.80 3.09 3.35
N MET A 19 -5.87 4.19 4.10
CA MET A 19 -4.67 4.93 4.58
C MET A 19 -3.72 4.02 5.38
N MET A 20 -4.28 3.14 6.22
CA MET A 20 -3.51 2.17 7.01
C MET A 20 -2.87 1.08 6.15
N ASP A 21 -3.55 0.63 5.09
CA ASP A 21 -3.00 -0.37 4.19
C ASP A 21 -1.87 0.22 3.35
N ALA A 22 -2.05 1.44 2.82
CA ALA A 22 -1.00 2.17 2.10
C ALA A 22 0.23 2.43 2.99
N LYS A 23 0.02 2.79 4.26
CA LYS A 23 1.12 2.96 5.22
C LYS A 23 1.86 1.64 5.47
N LYS A 24 1.12 0.56 5.75
CA LYS A 24 1.72 -0.78 5.97
C LYS A 24 2.46 -1.28 4.74
N ALA A 25 1.94 -1.01 3.54
CA ALA A 25 2.58 -1.40 2.30
C ALA A 25 3.92 -0.68 2.11
N LEU A 26 3.98 0.63 2.39
CA LEU A 26 5.24 1.37 2.35
C LEU A 26 6.19 0.93 3.48
N GLU A 27 5.67 0.64 4.67
CA GLU A 27 6.50 0.12 5.78
C GLU A 27 7.10 -1.26 5.47
N ALA A 28 6.35 -2.15 4.82
CA ALA A 28 6.80 -3.49 4.48
C ALA A 28 7.76 -3.54 3.29
N ASN A 29 7.80 -2.47 2.48
CA ASN A 29 8.62 -2.38 1.27
C ASN A 29 9.62 -1.22 1.35
N ASP A 30 10.00 -0.78 2.55
CA ASP A 30 11.00 0.27 2.78
C ASP A 30 10.74 1.57 1.97
N GLY A 31 9.48 1.93 1.80
CA GLY A 31 9.06 3.13 1.08
C GLY A 31 9.02 3.00 -0.44
N ASP A 32 9.28 1.82 -1.00
CA ASP A 32 9.15 1.56 -2.43
C ASP A 32 7.67 1.58 -2.83
N ALA A 33 7.28 2.60 -3.59
CA ALA A 33 5.91 2.79 -4.03
C ALA A 33 5.43 1.72 -5.03
N GLU A 34 6.31 1.18 -5.87
CA GLU A 34 5.94 0.13 -6.83
C GLU A 34 5.74 -1.21 -6.11
N ALA A 35 6.68 -1.58 -5.23
CA ALA A 35 6.55 -2.77 -4.41
C ALA A 35 5.33 -2.68 -3.46
N ALA A 36 5.05 -1.49 -2.91
CA ALA A 36 3.88 -1.25 -2.08
C ALA A 36 2.55 -1.38 -2.86
N LYS A 37 2.49 -0.94 -4.12
CA LYS A 37 1.32 -1.16 -5.00
C LYS A 37 1.08 -2.66 -5.23
N GLN A 38 2.13 -3.41 -5.54
CA GLN A 38 2.08 -4.86 -5.73
C GLN A 38 1.58 -5.55 -4.47
N TRP A 39 2.16 -5.20 -3.31
CA TRP A 39 1.78 -5.72 -2.00
C TRP A 39 0.28 -5.49 -1.68
N LEU A 40 -0.22 -4.29 -1.97
CA LEU A 40 -1.63 -3.94 -1.80
C LEU A 40 -2.54 -4.75 -2.72
N ARG A 41 -2.12 -4.99 -3.97
CA ARG A 41 -2.87 -5.78 -4.94
C ARG A 41 -3.00 -7.22 -4.49
N GLU A 42 -1.91 -7.84 -4.05
CA GLU A 42 -1.89 -9.21 -3.55
C GLU A 42 -2.76 -9.37 -2.28
N LYS A 43 -2.67 -8.41 -1.36
CA LYS A 43 -3.54 -8.36 -0.17
C LYS A 43 -5.01 -8.14 -0.51
N GLY A 44 -5.32 -7.29 -1.48
CA GLY A 44 -6.68 -7.03 -1.95
C GLY A 44 -7.32 -8.26 -2.59
N LEU A 45 -6.55 -9.02 -3.36
CA LEU A 45 -6.99 -10.30 -3.93
C LEU A 45 -7.28 -11.34 -2.83
N ALA A 46 -6.40 -11.45 -1.83
CA ALA A 46 -6.64 -12.34 -0.69
C ALA A 46 -7.88 -11.97 0.14
N ALA A 47 -8.17 -10.67 0.28
CA ALA A 47 -9.37 -10.19 0.95
C ALA A 47 -10.64 -10.46 0.13
N SER A 48 -10.57 -10.37 -1.21
CA SER A 48 -11.70 -10.65 -2.09
C SER A 48 -11.94 -12.15 -2.30
N ALA A 49 -10.93 -12.99 -2.16
CA ALA A 49 -11.06 -14.46 -2.20
C ALA A 49 -11.69 -15.05 -0.93
N LYS A 50 -11.81 -14.27 0.15
CA LYS A 50 -12.47 -14.66 1.41
C LYS A 50 -13.95 -14.25 1.49
N ARG A 51 -14.57 -13.88 0.37
CA ARG A 51 -16.00 -13.61 0.26
C ARG A 51 -16.70 -14.70 -0.52
#